data_AF-A0A7K8ZCE2-F1
#
_entry.id   AF-A0A7K8ZCE2-F1
#
_cell.length_a   1.000
_cell.length_b   1.000
_cell.length_c   1.000
_cell.angle_alpha   90.00
_cell.angle_beta   90.00
_cell.angle_gamma   90.00
#
_symmetry.space_group_name_H-M   'P 1'
#
loop_
_entity.id
_entity.type
_entity.pdbx_description
1 polymer ?
#
loop_
_entity_poly.entity_id
_entity_poly.type
_entity_poly.pdbx_seq_one_letter_code
_entity_poly.pdbx_strand_id
1 'polypeptide(L)'
;RLAPAPPAPALPALPPLPPCRRFSDLPPLTLGDIKERVLYVLKLYDKIDPDKASGAGGRREGPGARAESHFMKDLGLDSLDQVEIIMAMEDEFGFEIPDGDAEKLMCPQEIVDYIADKKDVYE
;
A
#
# COMPACT_ATOMS: atom_id res chain seq x y z
N ARG A 1 -25.96 76.44 -1.54
CA ARG A 1 -26.08 75.58 -0.34
C ARG A 1 -26.10 74.13 -0.82
N LEU A 2 -24.96 73.45 -0.80
CA LEU A 2 -24.83 72.05 -1.21
C LEU A 2 -24.72 71.21 0.07
N ALA A 3 -25.65 70.28 0.30
CA ALA A 3 -25.62 69.42 1.49
C ALA A 3 -24.49 68.38 1.38
N PRO A 4 -23.81 68.02 2.49
CA PRO A 4 -22.79 66.98 2.47
C PRO A 4 -23.43 65.60 2.25
N ALA A 5 -22.79 64.78 1.42
CA ALA A 5 -23.23 63.41 1.12
C ALA A 5 -23.16 62.51 2.37
N PRO A 6 -24.07 61.54 2.53
CA PRO A 6 -24.05 60.61 3.66
C PRO A 6 -22.85 59.64 3.57
N PRO A 7 -22.33 59.17 4.72
CA PRO A 7 -21.24 58.19 4.74
C PRO A 7 -21.72 56.84 4.21
N ALA A 8 -20.91 56.20 3.36
CA ALA A 8 -21.21 54.88 2.80
C ALA A 8 -21.31 53.81 3.90
N PRO A 9 -22.22 52.83 3.77
CA PRO A 9 -22.34 51.74 4.74
C PRO A 9 -21.08 50.87 4.71
N ALA A 10 -20.49 50.64 5.88
CA ALA A 10 -19.37 49.72 6.06
C ALA A 10 -19.84 48.29 5.77
N LEU A 11 -19.29 47.66 4.73
CA LEU A 11 -19.56 46.26 4.44
C LEU A 11 -19.04 45.38 5.60
N PRO A 12 -19.80 44.35 6.03
CA PRO A 12 -19.34 43.45 7.08
C PRO A 12 -18.11 42.68 6.59
N ALA A 13 -17.06 42.67 7.41
CA ALA A 13 -15.87 41.88 7.16
C ALA A 13 -16.25 40.39 7.06
N LEU A 14 -16.03 39.80 5.88
CA LEU A 14 -16.24 38.37 5.66
C LEU A 14 -15.35 37.56 6.63
N PRO A 15 -15.87 36.45 7.19
CA PRO A 15 -15.04 35.56 8.01
C PRO A 15 -13.89 35.00 7.17
N PRO A 16 -12.71 34.76 7.78
CA PRO A 16 -11.60 34.14 7.08
C PRO A 16 -12.06 32.77 6.55
N LEU A 17 -11.86 32.55 5.26
CA LEU A 17 -12.16 31.26 4.65
C LEU A 17 -11.39 30.16 5.39
N PRO A 18 -12.01 28.99 5.65
CA PRO A 18 -11.31 27.89 6.28
C PRO A 18 -10.06 27.54 5.46
N PRO A 19 -8.94 27.19 6.10
CA PRO A 19 -7.73 26.81 5.39
C PRO A 19 -8.05 25.67 4.44
N CYS A 20 -7.78 25.88 3.16
CA CYS A 20 -7.92 24.86 2.12
C CYS A 20 -7.18 23.61 2.59
N ARG A 21 -7.92 22.53 2.91
CA ARG A 21 -7.32 21.20 3.00
C ARG A 21 -6.77 20.89 1.62
N ARG A 22 -5.46 20.98 1.47
CA ARG A 22 -4.77 20.49 0.28
C ARG A 22 -5.00 18.98 0.26
N PHE A 23 -5.87 18.55 -0.62
CA PHE A 23 -6.19 17.15 -0.90
C PHE A 23 -5.03 16.51 -1.69
N SER A 24 -3.78 16.74 -1.25
CA SER A 24 -2.57 16.40 -2.01
C SER A 24 -1.50 15.74 -1.16
N ASP A 25 -1.65 15.71 0.16
CA ASP A 25 -0.85 14.83 0.99
C ASP A 25 -1.50 13.44 0.93
N LEU A 26 -0.99 12.60 0.03
CA LEU A 26 -1.24 11.17 0.07
C LEU A 26 -0.97 10.70 1.51
N PRO A 27 -1.87 9.91 2.13
CA PRO A 27 -1.61 9.37 3.45
C PRO A 27 -0.25 8.66 3.43
N PRO A 28 0.57 8.82 4.48
CA PRO A 28 1.85 8.13 4.56
C PRO A 28 1.59 6.63 4.38
N LEU A 29 2.30 5.99 3.45
CA LEU A 29 2.23 4.53 3.33
C LEU A 29 2.60 3.96 4.71
N THR A 30 1.68 3.27 5.36
CA THR A 30 1.96 2.54 6.59
C THR A 30 2.37 1.11 6.27
N LEU A 31 3.05 0.42 7.20
CA LEU A 31 3.39 -1.00 7.05
C LEU A 31 2.14 -1.86 6.79
N GLY A 32 1.01 -1.48 7.40
CA GLY A 32 -0.29 -2.10 7.16
C GLY A 32 -0.72 -2.02 5.71
N ASP A 33 -0.60 -0.84 5.10
CA ASP A 33 -0.96 -0.63 3.69
C ASP A 33 -0.06 -1.42 2.75
N ILE A 34 1.25 -1.47 3.02
CA ILE A 34 2.20 -2.27 2.21
C ILE A 34 1.79 -3.74 2.27
N LYS A 35 1.55 -4.26 3.47
CA LYS A 35 1.13 -5.66 3.67
C LYS A 35 -0.20 -5.96 2.97
N GLU A 36 -1.17 -5.06 3.06
CA GLU A 36 -2.46 -5.24 2.39
C GLU A 36 -2.33 -5.27 0.87
N ARG A 37 -1.50 -4.40 0.29
CA ARG A 37 -1.23 -4.37 -1.15
C ARG A 37 -0.48 -5.63 -1.62
N VAL A 38 0.55 -6.06 -0.88
CA VAL A 38 1.26 -7.31 -1.17
C VAL A 38 0.30 -8.51 -1.12
N LEU A 39 -0.54 -8.58 -0.08
CA LEU A 39 -1.57 -9.62 0.00
C LEU A 39 -2.64 -9.50 -1.10
N TYR A 40 -2.92 -8.31 -1.61
CA TYR A 40 -3.85 -8.10 -2.72
C TYR A 40 -3.30 -8.66 -4.03
N VAL A 41 -2.04 -8.37 -4.36
CA VAL A 41 -1.38 -8.92 -5.55
C VAL A 41 -1.39 -10.46 -5.51
N LEU A 42 -1.11 -11.07 -4.35
CA LEU A 42 -1.18 -12.53 -4.21
C LEU A 42 -2.59 -13.09 -4.39
N LYS A 43 -3.64 -12.36 -4.00
CA LYS A 43 -5.02 -12.78 -4.24
C LYS A 43 -5.44 -12.68 -5.71
N LEU A 44 -4.78 -11.83 -6.50
CA LEU A 44 -5.02 -11.75 -7.94
C LEU A 44 -4.41 -12.94 -8.69
N TYR A 45 -3.42 -13.61 -8.10
CA TYR A 45 -2.86 -14.84 -8.65
C TYR A 45 -3.77 -16.04 -8.37
N ASP A 46 -4.61 -16.37 -9.35
CA ASP A 46 -5.57 -17.47 -9.32
C ASP A 46 -4.89 -18.86 -9.24
N LYS A 47 -3.56 -18.93 -9.38
CA LYS A 47 -2.74 -20.15 -9.18
C LYS A 47 -2.60 -20.54 -7.71
N ILE A 48 -2.91 -19.64 -6.78
CA ILE A 48 -2.80 -19.91 -5.33
C ILE A 48 -4.12 -20.52 -4.85
N ASP A 49 -4.12 -21.82 -4.59
CA ASP A 49 -5.28 -22.51 -4.03
C ASP A 49 -5.65 -21.94 -2.64
N PRO A 50 -6.90 -21.53 -2.40
CA PRO A 50 -7.34 -21.01 -1.12
C PRO A 50 -7.28 -22.07 -0.01
N ASP A 51 -7.37 -23.36 -0.35
CA ASP A 51 -7.28 -24.49 0.60
C ASP A 51 -5.85 -24.69 1.15
N LYS A 52 -4.81 -24.47 0.34
CA LYS A 52 -3.42 -24.48 0.83
C LYS A 52 -3.06 -23.17 1.54
N ALA A 53 -3.56 -22.05 1.02
CA ALA A 53 -3.40 -20.73 1.63
C ALA A 53 -4.28 -20.50 2.88
N SER A 54 -5.04 -21.50 3.34
CA SER A 54 -5.86 -21.42 4.57
C SER A 54 -5.51 -22.48 5.62
N GLY A 55 -4.45 -23.26 5.38
CA GLY A 55 -4.04 -24.34 6.26
C GLY A 55 -5.06 -25.48 6.20
N ALA A 56 -4.65 -26.62 5.65
CA ALA A 56 -5.34 -27.88 5.88
C ALA A 56 -5.32 -28.20 7.39
N GLY A 57 -6.23 -27.61 8.15
CA GLY A 57 -6.13 -27.58 9.61
C GLY A 57 -7.12 -26.68 10.37
N GLY A 58 -8.28 -26.29 9.82
CA GLY A 58 -9.47 -25.90 10.60
C GLY A 58 -9.34 -24.77 11.63
N ARG A 59 -8.28 -23.98 11.63
CA ARG A 59 -8.06 -22.86 12.56
C ARG A 59 -7.96 -21.60 11.72
N ARG A 60 -8.70 -20.55 12.10
CA ARG A 60 -8.68 -19.23 11.44
C ARG A 60 -7.25 -18.68 11.47
N GLU A 61 -6.48 -18.94 10.42
CA GLU A 61 -5.18 -18.31 10.25
C GLU A 61 -5.41 -16.86 9.86
N GLY A 62 -5.00 -15.94 10.73
CA GLY A 62 -5.06 -14.51 10.45
C GLY A 62 -4.15 -14.15 9.27
N PRO A 63 -4.25 -12.91 8.76
CA PRO A 63 -3.45 -12.43 7.61
C PRO A 63 -1.92 -12.49 7.80
N GLY A 64 -1.43 -12.91 8.97
CA GLY A 64 -0.01 -13.16 9.24
C GLY A 64 0.55 -14.45 8.63
N ALA A 65 -0.21 -15.56 8.61
CA ALA A 65 0.33 -16.84 8.13
C ALA A 65 0.67 -16.82 6.63
N ARG A 66 -0.07 -16.03 5.85
CA ARG A 66 0.20 -15.80 4.43
C ARG A 66 1.42 -14.92 4.15
N ALA A 67 1.87 -14.14 5.12
CA ALA A 67 3.09 -13.34 4.94
C ALA A 67 4.35 -14.22 5.07
N GLU A 68 4.29 -15.22 5.96
CA GLU A 68 5.41 -16.13 6.24
C GLU A 68 5.50 -17.33 5.29
N SER A 69 4.49 -17.55 4.44
CA SER A 69 4.43 -18.69 3.52
C SER A 69 5.41 -18.54 2.36
N HIS A 70 6.18 -19.59 2.09
CA HIS A 70 7.14 -19.64 0.99
C HIS A 70 6.44 -19.89 -0.36
N PHE A 71 6.80 -19.12 -1.39
CA PHE A 71 6.16 -19.20 -2.72
C PHE A 71 6.21 -20.62 -3.31
N MET A 72 7.40 -21.22 -3.38
CA MET A 72 7.56 -22.57 -3.93
C MET A 72 7.08 -23.70 -3.01
N LYS A 73 7.37 -23.63 -1.69
CA LYS A 73 7.15 -24.77 -0.78
C LYS A 73 5.73 -24.85 -0.25
N ASP A 74 5.13 -23.71 0.12
CA ASP A 74 3.83 -23.68 0.78
C ASP A 74 2.70 -23.42 -0.22
N LEU A 75 2.90 -22.43 -1.10
CA LEU A 75 1.94 -22.08 -2.13
C LEU A 75 2.07 -22.95 -3.38
N GLY A 76 3.20 -23.63 -3.56
CA GLY A 76 3.42 -24.53 -4.70
C GLY A 76 3.55 -23.80 -6.03
N LEU A 77 4.08 -22.57 -6.00
CA LEU A 77 4.31 -21.76 -7.19
C LEU A 77 5.61 -22.14 -7.89
N ASP A 78 5.64 -21.95 -9.20
CA ASP A 78 6.85 -22.18 -10.00
C ASP A 78 7.81 -20.98 -9.92
N SER A 79 9.07 -21.19 -10.30
CA SER A 79 10.07 -20.11 -10.35
C SER A 79 9.70 -18.98 -11.31
N LEU A 80 8.88 -19.26 -12.33
CA LEU A 80 8.34 -18.23 -13.23
C LEU A 80 7.28 -17.37 -12.52
N ASP A 81 6.41 -18.01 -11.72
CA ASP A 81 5.36 -17.30 -10.98
C ASP A 81 5.94 -16.32 -9.96
N GLN A 82 7.06 -16.69 -9.32
CA GLN A 82 7.80 -15.79 -8.42
C GLN A 82 8.21 -14.50 -9.13
N VAL A 83 8.79 -14.61 -10.34
CA VAL A 83 9.23 -13.45 -11.12
C VAL A 83 8.03 -12.58 -11.54
N GLU A 84 6.92 -13.20 -11.95
CA GLU A 84 5.71 -12.46 -12.31
C GLU A 84 5.08 -11.72 -11.11
N ILE A 85 5.09 -12.32 -9.91
CA ILE A 85 4.63 -11.66 -8.68
C ILE A 85 5.52 -10.47 -8.34
N ILE A 86 6.85 -10.63 -8.39
CA ILE A 86 7.79 -9.56 -8.06
C ILE A 86 7.63 -8.38 -9.03
N MET A 87 7.52 -8.64 -10.34
CA MET A 87 7.25 -7.58 -11.32
C MET A 87 5.92 -6.86 -11.06
N ALA A 88 4.87 -7.57 -10.63
CA ALA A 88 3.60 -6.94 -10.27
C ALA A 88 3.72 -6.06 -9.01
N MET A 89 4.57 -6.45 -8.04
CA MET A 89 4.85 -5.62 -6.86
C MET A 89 5.64 -4.37 -7.22
N GLU A 90 6.66 -4.50 -8.06
CA GLU A 90 7.47 -3.39 -8.57
C GLU A 90 6.59 -2.32 -9.22
N ASP A 91 5.67 -2.73 -10.10
CA ASP A 91 4.72 -1.82 -10.76
C ASP A 91 3.75 -1.18 -9.76
N GLU A 92 3.20 -1.96 -8.82
CA GLU A 92 2.24 -1.48 -7.82
C GLU A 92 2.85 -0.40 -6.90
N PHE A 93 4.11 -0.54 -6.49
CA PHE A 93 4.77 0.43 -5.61
C PHE A 93 5.68 1.42 -6.34
N GLY A 94 5.85 1.27 -7.66
CA GLY A 94 6.68 2.13 -8.51
C GLY A 94 8.16 2.11 -8.10
N PHE A 95 8.73 0.90 -7.96
CA PHE A 95 10.15 0.69 -7.66
C PHE A 95 10.70 -0.48 -8.48
N GLU A 96 12.02 -0.63 -8.51
CA GLU A 96 12.70 -1.65 -9.30
C GLU A 96 13.53 -2.52 -8.34
N ILE A 97 13.28 -3.83 -8.30
CA ILE A 97 14.05 -4.80 -7.51
C ILE A 97 15.04 -5.47 -8.47
N PRO A 98 16.35 -5.42 -8.18
CA PRO A 98 17.31 -6.15 -9.00
C PRO A 98 17.11 -7.66 -8.85
N ASP A 99 17.32 -8.42 -9.94
CA ASP A 99 17.16 -9.88 -9.96
C ASP A 99 17.87 -10.59 -8.80
N GLY A 100 19.07 -10.13 -8.44
CA GLY A 100 19.86 -10.73 -7.35
C GLY A 100 19.26 -10.53 -5.95
N ASP A 101 18.35 -9.58 -5.76
CA ASP A 101 17.55 -9.44 -4.55
C ASP A 101 16.21 -10.15 -4.70
N ALA A 102 15.56 -10.06 -5.87
CA ALA A 102 14.34 -10.77 -6.20
C ALA A 102 14.46 -12.29 -5.98
N GLU A 103 15.59 -12.89 -6.36
CA GLU A 103 15.89 -14.30 -6.11
C GLU A 103 15.96 -14.66 -4.62
N LYS A 104 16.27 -13.71 -3.74
CA LYS A 104 16.32 -13.95 -2.28
C LYS A 104 14.95 -13.80 -1.62
N LEU A 105 14.03 -13.06 -2.26
CA LEU A 105 12.68 -12.82 -1.78
C LEU A 105 11.80 -14.04 -2.04
N MET A 106 11.84 -14.99 -1.11
CA MET A 106 11.13 -16.28 -1.21
C MET A 106 9.79 -16.27 -0.48
N CYS A 107 9.56 -15.26 0.35
CA CYS A 107 8.35 -15.09 1.14
C CYS A 107 7.75 -13.68 0.96
N PRO A 108 6.41 -13.53 1.00
CA PRO A 108 5.76 -12.22 0.91
C PRO A 108 6.18 -11.25 2.02
N GLN A 109 6.48 -11.75 3.22
CA GLN A 109 6.96 -10.93 4.33
C GLN A 109 8.30 -10.26 3.99
N GLU A 110 9.22 -10.99 3.37
CA GLU A 110 10.52 -10.43 2.97
C GLU A 110 10.33 -9.30 1.95
N ILE A 111 9.34 -9.42 1.06
CA ILE A 111 8.96 -8.35 0.13
C ILE A 111 8.41 -7.13 0.88
N VAL A 112 7.53 -7.35 1.87
CA VAL A 112 6.98 -6.25 2.69
C VAL A 112 8.11 -5.51 3.42
N ASP A 113 9.02 -6.26 4.05
CA ASP A 113 10.16 -5.71 4.78
C ASP A 113 11.09 -4.94 3.81
N TYR A 114 11.37 -5.49 2.62
CA TYR A 114 12.15 -4.82 1.59
C TYR A 114 11.50 -3.50 1.12
N ILE A 115 10.18 -3.49 0.92
CA ILE A 115 9.44 -2.29 0.51
C ILE A 115 9.43 -1.26 1.64
N ALA A 116 9.23 -1.69 2.88
CA ALA A 116 9.26 -0.84 4.06
C ALA A 116 10.60 -0.12 4.19
N ASP A 117 11.70 -0.87 4.10
CA ASP A 117 13.07 -0.35 4.14
C ASP A 117 13.32 0.63 2.98
N LYS A 118 12.85 0.31 1.76
CA LYS A 118 13.08 1.13 0.57
C LYS A 118 12.29 2.44 0.54
N LYS A 119 11.09 2.45 1.12
CA LYS A 119 10.22 3.63 1.20
C LYS A 119 10.45 4.45 2.47
N ASP A 120 11.45 4.08 3.29
CA ASP A 120 11.71 4.64 4.61
C ASP A 120 10.47 4.65 5.51
N VAL A 121 9.61 3.63 5.38
CA VAL A 121 8.42 3.44 6.20
C VAL A 121 8.80 2.58 7.39
N TYR A 122 9.19 3.23 8.48
CA TYR A 122 9.45 2.61 9.77
C TYR A 122 8.39 3.10 10.77
N GLU A 123 7.81 2.21 11.59
CA GLU A 123 7.03 2.60 12.77
C GLU A 123 7.93 3.15 13.88
#